data_AF-A0A8S4S359-F1
#
_entry.id   AF-A0A8S4S359-F1
#
_cell.length_a   1.000
_cell.length_b   1.000
_cell.length_c   1.000
_cell.angle_alpha   90.00
_cell.angle_beta   90.00
_cell.angle_gamma   90.00
#
_symmetry.space_group_name_H-M   'P 1'
#
loop_
_entity.id
_entity.type
_entity.pdbx_description
1 polymer ?
#
loop_
_entity_poly.entity_id
_entity_poly.type
_entity_poly.pdbx_seq_one_letter_code
_entity_poly.pdbx_strand_id
1 'polypeptide(L)'
;MKENIARKPDTHAWWYKAFSIKEKTRALPVITINATAYFYVGTSKTPSATGALRLRDERGGGTPLRRYRGESVTLSLPEGKTLRDVSWFSVWCDEYSINFGSVEIPRALEYPKPAKVGALRGVHGVASDAIVVVDAQTLLVPNFSYDGEAPDAKFWVGRGDKPSPQGIRIPDENGKEAPLRKYDRKTIVLTLPGELTVFDVGHFAVWCEAFTVNFGHVTLPRAALANVPPSLKMLGVSPQTNKNNTSERFTGAWGNSEVASSSKPIECVRQHQ
;
A
#
# COMPACT_ATOMS: atom_id res chain seq x y z
N MET A 1 -84.33 17.23 -41.55
CA MET A 1 -83.75 17.12 -40.21
C MET A 1 -82.28 16.73 -40.40
N LYS A 2 -81.35 17.67 -40.17
CA LYS A 2 -79.88 17.57 -39.98
C LYS A 2 -79.08 16.62 -40.89
N GLU A 3 -77.89 16.93 -41.38
CA GLU A 3 -77.07 18.10 -41.69
C GLU A 3 -75.75 17.50 -42.22
N ASN A 4 -75.12 18.18 -43.18
CA ASN A 4 -73.67 18.27 -43.45
C ASN A 4 -72.84 16.97 -43.67
N ILE A 5 -72.40 16.66 -44.89
CA ILE A 5 -71.36 17.31 -45.74
C ILE A 5 -69.92 17.03 -45.28
N ALA A 6 -69.25 16.22 -46.11
CA ALA A 6 -67.82 16.23 -46.51
C ALA A 6 -66.76 15.93 -45.42
N ARG A 7 -65.62 15.29 -45.67
CA ARG A 7 -64.73 15.18 -46.83
C ARG A 7 -63.95 13.85 -46.77
N LYS A 8 -63.58 13.28 -47.92
CA LYS A 8 -62.43 12.34 -48.10
C LYS A 8 -61.13 13.16 -48.22
N PRO A 9 -59.92 12.57 -48.25
CA PRO A 9 -59.46 11.22 -47.87
C PRO A 9 -58.28 11.32 -46.85
N ASP A 10 -57.66 10.21 -46.44
CA ASP A 10 -56.18 10.12 -46.41
C ASP A 10 -55.69 8.70 -46.09
N THR A 11 -54.71 8.30 -46.88
CA THR A 11 -53.82 7.15 -46.71
C THR A 11 -53.17 7.16 -45.33
N HIS A 12 -53.17 6.04 -44.61
CA HIS A 12 -52.11 5.55 -43.71
C HIS A 12 -52.69 4.34 -42.93
N ALA A 13 -51.81 3.43 -42.50
CA ALA A 13 -52.08 2.28 -41.64
C ALA A 13 -52.53 0.96 -42.32
N TRP A 14 -51.51 0.20 -42.76
CA TRP A 14 -51.61 -1.25 -42.86
C TRP A 14 -50.61 -1.86 -41.85
N TRP A 15 -51.16 -2.62 -40.90
CA TRP A 15 -50.55 -3.60 -39.96
C TRP A 15 -49.72 -3.12 -38.75
N TYR A 16 -50.40 -2.85 -37.63
CA TYR A 16 -49.88 -3.23 -36.30
C TYR A 16 -50.70 -4.41 -35.77
N LYS A 17 -50.10 -5.61 -35.76
CA LYS A 17 -50.54 -6.69 -34.89
C LYS A 17 -49.99 -6.41 -33.49
N ALA A 18 -50.90 -6.27 -32.54
CA ALA A 18 -50.62 -6.16 -31.13
C ALA A 18 -49.81 -7.39 -30.63
N PHE A 19 -48.58 -7.16 -30.19
CA PHE A 19 -47.88 -8.06 -29.29
C PHE A 19 -47.78 -7.36 -27.93
N SER A 20 -48.63 -7.79 -27.02
CA SER A 20 -48.66 -7.33 -25.63
C SER A 20 -47.34 -7.73 -24.96
N ILE A 21 -46.40 -6.79 -24.88
CA ILE A 21 -45.27 -6.90 -23.97
C ILE A 21 -45.77 -6.41 -22.61
N LYS A 22 -46.33 -7.33 -21.82
CA LYS A 22 -46.40 -7.11 -20.37
C LYS A 22 -44.96 -6.91 -19.90
N GLU A 23 -44.69 -5.72 -19.38
CA GLU A 23 -43.48 -5.38 -18.64
C GLU A 23 -43.23 -6.43 -17.57
N LYS A 24 -42.39 -7.41 -17.89
CA LYS A 24 -41.70 -8.21 -16.90
C LYS A 24 -40.50 -7.36 -16.53
N THR A 25 -40.64 -6.54 -15.50
CA THR A 25 -39.53 -6.10 -14.65
C THR A 25 -38.84 -7.35 -14.15
N ARG A 26 -38.02 -7.95 -15.02
CA ARG A 26 -36.95 -8.84 -14.62
C ARG A 26 -36.02 -7.94 -13.84
N ALA A 27 -36.18 -7.93 -12.52
CA ALA A 27 -35.03 -7.83 -11.64
C ALA A 27 -33.96 -8.73 -12.29
N LEU A 28 -32.89 -8.10 -12.79
CA LEU A 28 -31.72 -8.87 -13.21
C LEU A 28 -31.45 -9.82 -12.05
N PRO A 29 -31.36 -11.14 -12.30
CA PRO A 29 -31.01 -12.03 -11.22
C PRO A 29 -29.77 -11.44 -10.58
N VAL A 30 -29.77 -11.31 -9.25
CA VAL A 30 -28.52 -11.35 -8.51
C VAL A 30 -27.99 -12.73 -8.86
N ILE A 31 -27.26 -12.80 -9.98
CA ILE A 31 -26.49 -13.97 -10.33
C ILE A 31 -25.55 -14.02 -9.13
N THR A 32 -25.82 -14.94 -8.21
CA THR A 32 -24.79 -15.49 -7.37
C THR A 32 -23.88 -16.21 -8.34
N ILE A 33 -23.09 -15.42 -9.05
CA ILE A 33 -22.00 -15.93 -9.85
C ILE A 33 -21.10 -16.46 -8.75
N ASN A 34 -20.90 -17.77 -8.71
CA ASN A 34 -19.63 -18.28 -8.24
C ASN A 34 -18.57 -17.83 -9.28
N ALA A 35 -18.45 -16.52 -9.52
CA ALA A 35 -17.56 -15.96 -10.50
C ALA A 35 -16.17 -16.26 -9.99
N THR A 36 -15.45 -17.05 -10.78
CA THR A 36 -14.02 -17.26 -10.65
C THR A 36 -13.30 -16.03 -11.21
N ALA A 37 -13.60 -14.86 -10.62
CA ALA A 37 -12.94 -13.61 -10.94
C ALA A 37 -11.58 -13.58 -10.22
N TYR A 38 -10.55 -13.11 -10.90
CA TYR A 38 -9.19 -12.96 -10.37
C TYR A 38 -8.54 -11.70 -10.92
N PHE A 39 -7.49 -11.25 -10.25
CA PHE A 39 -6.62 -10.21 -10.77
C PHE A 39 -5.60 -10.83 -11.73
N TYR A 40 -5.46 -10.23 -12.90
CA TYR A 40 -4.50 -10.64 -13.92
C TYR A 40 -3.67 -9.45 -14.37
N VAL A 41 -2.44 -9.76 -14.77
CA VAL A 41 -1.53 -8.84 -15.46
C VAL A 41 -0.97 -9.50 -16.70
N GLY A 42 -0.70 -8.74 -17.75
CA GLY A 42 -0.13 -9.31 -18.97
C GLY A 42 0.74 -8.33 -19.75
N THR A 43 1.49 -8.88 -20.68
CA THR A 43 2.42 -8.17 -21.58
C THR A 43 1.86 -7.96 -22.98
N SER A 44 0.74 -8.61 -23.28
CA SER A 44 0.04 -8.46 -24.55
C SER A 44 -0.50 -7.03 -24.73
N LYS A 45 -0.76 -6.63 -25.97
CA LYS A 45 -1.32 -5.30 -26.27
C LYS A 45 -2.71 -5.11 -25.66
N THR A 46 -3.49 -6.18 -25.53
CA THR A 46 -4.85 -6.17 -24.99
C THR A 46 -5.01 -7.28 -23.95
N PRO A 47 -5.85 -7.09 -22.92
CA PRO A 47 -6.15 -8.13 -21.93
C PRO A 47 -6.57 -9.46 -22.56
N SER A 48 -5.87 -10.53 -22.19
CA SER A 48 -6.14 -11.89 -22.65
C SER A 48 -5.74 -12.90 -21.59
N ALA A 49 -6.47 -14.01 -21.46
CA ALA A 49 -6.08 -15.10 -20.56
C ALA A 49 -4.73 -15.74 -20.97
N THR A 50 -4.50 -15.89 -22.28
CA THR A 50 -3.28 -16.50 -22.80
C THR A 50 -2.06 -15.62 -22.54
N GLY A 51 -1.06 -16.17 -21.84
CA GLY A 51 0.19 -15.47 -21.52
C GLY A 51 0.06 -14.42 -20.42
N ALA A 52 -1.12 -14.30 -19.79
CA ALA A 52 -1.31 -13.47 -18.62
C ALA A 52 -0.97 -14.22 -17.33
N LEU A 53 -0.58 -13.45 -16.33
CA LEU A 53 -0.16 -13.93 -15.04
C LEU A 53 -1.21 -13.54 -13.99
N ARG A 54 -1.67 -14.55 -13.26
CA ARG A 54 -2.64 -14.36 -12.17
C ARG A 54 -1.94 -13.82 -10.94
N LEU A 55 -2.52 -12.78 -10.34
CA LEU A 55 -2.07 -12.20 -9.09
C LEU A 55 -2.80 -12.81 -7.89
N ARG A 56 -2.15 -12.76 -6.73
CA ARG A 56 -2.81 -13.02 -5.44
C ARG A 56 -3.68 -11.82 -5.07
N ASP A 57 -4.75 -12.07 -4.34
CA ASP A 57 -5.61 -11.00 -3.79
C ASP A 57 -4.91 -10.23 -2.65
N GLU A 58 -5.60 -9.27 -2.04
CA GLU A 58 -5.06 -8.44 -0.95
C GLU A 58 -4.70 -9.23 0.31
N ARG A 59 -5.16 -10.49 0.41
CA ARG A 59 -4.93 -11.39 1.55
C ARG A 59 -3.85 -12.43 1.22
N GLY A 60 -3.21 -12.33 0.06
CA GLY A 60 -2.26 -13.33 -0.45
C GLY A 60 -2.91 -14.62 -0.94
N GLY A 61 -4.25 -14.64 -1.04
CA GLY A 61 -5.06 -15.76 -1.48
C GLY A 61 -5.07 -15.92 -3.00
N GLY A 62 -5.16 -17.17 -3.44
CA GLY A 62 -5.42 -17.53 -4.84
C GLY A 62 -6.89 -17.88 -5.09
N THR A 63 -7.80 -17.58 -4.17
CA THR A 63 -9.22 -17.90 -4.29
C THR A 63 -9.96 -16.89 -5.18
N PRO A 64 -11.16 -17.24 -5.70
CA PRO A 64 -11.99 -16.27 -6.40
C PRO A 64 -12.16 -14.98 -5.61
N LEU A 65 -12.13 -13.85 -6.32
CA LEU A 65 -12.29 -12.54 -5.72
C LEU A 65 -13.63 -12.43 -5.03
N ARG A 66 -13.60 -11.88 -3.82
CA ARG A 66 -14.80 -11.46 -3.12
C ARG A 66 -15.41 -10.24 -3.81
N ARG A 67 -16.60 -9.85 -3.34
CA ARG A 67 -17.16 -8.54 -3.67
C ARG A 67 -16.37 -7.42 -2.99
N TYR A 68 -16.00 -6.40 -3.78
CA TYR A 68 -15.41 -5.14 -3.30
C TYR A 68 -16.44 -4.00 -3.40
N ARG A 69 -16.43 -3.06 -2.46
CA ARG A 69 -17.33 -1.88 -2.48
C ARG A 69 -16.62 -0.59 -2.09
N GLY A 70 -16.03 0.09 -3.08
CA GLY A 70 -15.33 1.37 -2.86
C GLY A 70 -14.07 1.25 -1.98
N GLU A 71 -13.51 0.06 -1.90
CA GLU A 71 -12.35 -0.26 -1.07
C GLU A 71 -11.07 -0.11 -1.89
N SER A 72 -10.01 0.45 -1.29
CA SER A 72 -8.66 0.42 -1.85
C SER A 72 -8.05 -0.96 -1.63
N VAL A 73 -7.38 -1.49 -2.66
CA VAL A 73 -6.68 -2.79 -2.59
C VAL A 73 -5.20 -2.58 -2.89
N THR A 74 -4.35 -3.28 -2.14
CA THR A 74 -2.91 -3.34 -2.40
C THR A 74 -2.57 -4.74 -2.87
N LEU A 75 -2.04 -4.83 -4.09
CA LEU A 75 -1.70 -6.09 -4.73
C LEU A 75 -0.19 -6.18 -4.92
N SER A 76 0.37 -7.35 -4.65
CA SER A 76 1.79 -7.61 -4.90
C SER A 76 1.95 -8.22 -6.28
N LEU A 77 2.88 -7.67 -7.06
CA LEU A 77 3.30 -8.31 -8.30
C LEU A 77 4.07 -9.60 -7.98
N PRO A 78 4.06 -10.59 -8.88
CA PRO A 78 4.75 -11.86 -8.66
C PRO A 78 6.27 -11.65 -8.65
N GLU A 79 6.98 -12.58 -8.03
CA GLU A 79 8.43 -12.46 -7.84
C GLU A 79 9.16 -12.21 -9.17
N GLY A 80 10.12 -11.27 -9.12
CA GLY A 80 10.90 -10.88 -10.29
C GLY A 80 10.15 -10.09 -11.37
N LYS A 81 8.88 -9.72 -11.15
CA LYS A 81 8.12 -8.83 -12.04
C LYS A 81 8.04 -7.43 -11.47
N THR A 82 8.16 -6.44 -12.35
CA THR A 82 7.97 -5.03 -12.07
C THR A 82 6.82 -4.46 -12.89
N LEU A 83 6.35 -3.27 -12.56
CA LEU A 83 5.33 -2.57 -13.37
C LEU A 83 5.78 -2.32 -14.82
N ARG A 84 7.10 -2.31 -15.10
CA ARG A 84 7.64 -2.17 -16.46
C ARG A 84 7.44 -3.43 -17.31
N ASP A 85 7.28 -4.57 -16.66
CA ASP A 85 7.10 -5.87 -17.32
C ASP A 85 5.62 -6.16 -17.62
N VAL A 86 4.73 -5.21 -17.32
CA VAL A 86 3.28 -5.36 -17.44
C VAL A 86 2.74 -4.24 -18.32
N SER A 87 1.87 -4.59 -19.27
CA SER A 87 1.19 -3.65 -20.17
C SER A 87 -0.26 -3.38 -19.78
N TRP A 88 -0.87 -4.25 -18.96
CA TRP A 88 -2.23 -4.05 -18.46
C TRP A 88 -2.46 -4.82 -17.16
N PHE A 89 -3.43 -4.34 -16.38
CA PHE A 89 -4.03 -5.02 -15.23
C PHE A 89 -5.52 -5.22 -15.50
N SER A 90 -6.07 -6.39 -15.16
CA SER A 90 -7.46 -6.74 -15.43
C SER A 90 -8.08 -7.53 -14.29
N VAL A 91 -9.38 -7.33 -14.10
CA VAL A 91 -10.24 -8.28 -13.40
C VAL A 91 -10.79 -9.25 -14.45
N TRP A 92 -10.37 -10.50 -14.37
CA TRP A 92 -10.68 -11.52 -15.37
C TRP A 92 -11.49 -12.65 -14.76
N CYS A 93 -12.49 -13.15 -15.48
CA CYS A 93 -13.26 -14.33 -15.10
C CYS A 93 -12.74 -15.56 -15.83
N ASP A 94 -12.17 -16.53 -15.10
CA ASP A 94 -11.58 -17.75 -15.69
C ASP A 94 -12.66 -18.62 -16.35
N GLU A 95 -13.82 -18.80 -15.70
CA GLU A 95 -14.89 -19.70 -16.16
C GLU A 95 -15.46 -19.32 -17.53
N TYR A 96 -15.64 -18.02 -17.77
CA TYR A 96 -16.24 -17.52 -19.03
C TYR A 96 -15.20 -16.90 -19.97
N SER A 97 -13.94 -16.78 -19.54
CA SER A 97 -12.87 -16.09 -20.29
C SER A 97 -13.26 -14.66 -20.69
N ILE A 98 -13.84 -13.91 -19.73
CA ILE A 98 -14.32 -12.54 -19.94
C ILE A 98 -13.49 -11.55 -19.10
N ASN A 99 -13.09 -10.45 -19.71
CA ASN A 99 -12.54 -9.27 -19.02
C ASN A 99 -13.69 -8.46 -18.38
N PHE A 100 -13.73 -8.38 -17.05
CA PHE A 100 -14.70 -7.55 -16.31
C PHE A 100 -14.29 -6.09 -16.23
N GLY A 101 -13.04 -5.78 -16.54
CA GLY A 101 -12.51 -4.43 -16.54
C GLY A 101 -10.98 -4.45 -16.50
N SER A 102 -10.35 -3.51 -17.19
CA SER A 102 -8.90 -3.44 -17.28
C SER A 102 -8.41 -2.00 -17.34
N VAL A 103 -7.18 -1.80 -16.91
CA VAL A 103 -6.42 -0.57 -17.07
C VAL A 103 -5.15 -0.89 -17.84
N GLU A 104 -4.83 -0.05 -18.83
CA GLU A 104 -3.56 -0.12 -19.54
C GLU A 104 -2.47 0.55 -18.69
N ILE A 105 -1.28 -0.05 -18.68
CA ILE A 105 -0.10 0.44 -17.98
C ILE A 105 0.91 0.84 -19.05
N PRO A 106 1.05 2.15 -19.34
CA PRO A 106 1.98 2.61 -20.36
C PRO A 106 3.43 2.29 -19.97
N ARG A 107 4.26 1.93 -20.95
CA ARG A 107 5.70 1.72 -20.72
C ARG A 107 6.42 2.97 -20.22
N ALA A 108 5.90 4.14 -20.59
CA ALA A 108 6.41 5.45 -20.17
C ALA A 108 5.80 5.94 -18.84
N LEU A 109 5.07 5.09 -18.10
CA LEU A 109 4.51 5.45 -16.81
C LEU A 109 5.63 5.77 -15.81
N GLU A 110 5.65 7.02 -15.34
CA GLU A 110 6.49 7.43 -14.22
C GLU A 110 5.79 7.11 -12.90
N TYR A 111 6.01 5.89 -12.41
CA TYR A 111 5.54 5.51 -11.09
C TYR A 111 6.41 6.10 -9.98
N PRO A 112 5.83 6.33 -8.78
CA PRO A 112 6.56 6.86 -7.66
C PRO A 112 7.76 6.01 -7.26
N LYS A 113 8.89 6.63 -6.92
CA LYS A 113 10.15 5.95 -6.56
C LYS A 113 10.83 6.62 -5.36
N PRO A 114 11.58 5.84 -4.56
CA PRO A 114 12.42 6.42 -3.53
C PRO A 114 13.34 7.50 -4.09
N ALA A 115 13.47 8.61 -3.36
CA ALA A 115 14.28 9.75 -3.76
C ALA A 115 15.51 9.86 -2.85
N LYS A 116 16.64 10.31 -3.43
CA LYS A 116 17.85 10.63 -2.66
C LYS A 116 17.91 12.12 -2.42
N VAL A 117 18.21 12.51 -1.19
CA VAL A 117 18.49 13.90 -0.80
C VAL A 117 19.94 14.03 -0.34
N GLY A 118 20.32 15.20 0.16
CA GLY A 118 21.67 15.44 0.67
C GLY A 118 22.06 14.53 1.83
N ALA A 119 23.31 14.68 2.26
CA ALA A 119 23.84 13.99 3.43
C ALA A 119 23.83 14.93 4.64
N LEU A 120 23.75 14.37 5.85
CA LEU A 120 23.96 15.15 7.07
C LEU A 120 25.43 15.52 7.20
N ARG A 121 25.70 16.79 7.47
CA ARG A 121 27.01 17.31 7.83
C ARG A 121 26.80 18.29 8.98
N GLY A 122 27.56 18.11 10.05
CA GLY A 122 27.28 18.79 11.30
C GLY A 122 28.45 18.79 12.28
N VAL A 123 28.15 19.29 13.48
CA VAL A 123 29.00 19.25 14.66
C VAL A 123 28.71 18.00 15.50
N HIS A 124 29.48 17.77 16.56
CA HIS A 124 29.32 16.61 17.45
C HIS A 124 29.33 15.26 16.70
N GLY A 125 30.17 15.15 15.67
CA GLY A 125 30.28 13.94 14.85
C GLY A 125 29.04 13.62 14.00
N VAL A 126 28.05 14.52 13.88
CA VAL A 126 26.86 14.32 13.04
C VAL A 126 27.25 14.24 11.57
N ALA A 127 27.17 13.03 11.03
CA ALA A 127 27.42 12.76 9.62
C ALA A 127 26.60 11.56 9.13
N SER A 128 26.29 11.52 7.84
CA SER A 128 25.68 10.36 7.18
C SER A 128 26.09 10.28 5.71
N ASP A 129 25.69 9.25 5.00
CA ASP A 129 25.61 9.33 3.54
C ASP A 129 24.34 10.06 3.09
N ALA A 130 24.14 10.17 1.77
CA ALA A 130 22.91 10.71 1.19
C ALA A 130 21.69 9.96 1.72
N ILE A 131 20.75 10.71 2.28
CA ILE A 131 19.53 10.15 2.86
C ILE A 131 18.58 9.72 1.74
N VAL A 132 17.92 8.59 1.92
CA VAL A 132 16.93 8.06 1.00
C VAL A 132 15.55 8.24 1.61
N VAL A 133 14.71 9.02 0.95
CA VAL A 133 13.27 9.08 1.23
C VAL A 133 12.63 7.87 0.57
N VAL A 134 12.30 6.85 1.36
CA VAL A 134 11.79 5.57 0.88
C VAL A 134 10.34 5.70 0.43
N ASP A 135 9.54 6.39 1.24
CA ASP A 135 8.14 6.72 0.98
C ASP A 135 7.77 8.04 1.69
N ALA A 136 6.48 8.40 1.65
CA ALA A 136 5.96 9.64 2.21
C ALA A 136 6.24 9.84 3.71
N GLN A 137 6.57 8.79 4.48
CA GLN A 137 6.83 8.88 5.92
C GLN A 137 8.14 8.21 6.37
N THR A 138 8.88 7.55 5.47
CA THR A 138 10.03 6.73 5.83
C THR A 138 11.34 7.30 5.29
N LEU A 139 12.28 7.57 6.19
CA LEU A 139 13.63 8.04 5.88
C LEU A 139 14.65 6.94 6.20
N LEU A 140 15.47 6.56 5.22
CA LEU A 140 16.64 5.71 5.40
C LEU A 140 17.88 6.60 5.44
N VAL A 141 18.60 6.55 6.57
CA VAL A 141 19.82 7.32 6.81
C VAL A 141 21.00 6.35 6.87
N PRO A 142 21.78 6.20 5.80
CA PRO A 142 22.91 5.27 5.78
C PRO A 142 24.12 5.87 6.49
N ASN A 143 24.91 5.00 7.14
CA ASN A 143 26.18 5.36 7.78
C ASN A 143 26.10 6.56 8.75
N PHE A 144 24.98 6.68 9.48
CA PHE A 144 24.76 7.73 10.46
C PHE A 144 25.74 7.63 11.63
N SER A 145 26.38 8.75 11.95
CA SER A 145 27.32 8.90 13.06
C SER A 145 26.93 10.10 13.91
N TYR A 146 27.15 9.99 15.23
CA TYR A 146 26.93 11.03 16.23
C TYR A 146 27.70 10.65 17.49
N ASP A 147 28.45 11.56 18.11
CA ASP A 147 29.36 11.25 19.22
C ASP A 147 28.67 10.90 20.55
N GLY A 148 27.42 11.34 20.74
CA GLY A 148 26.64 11.11 21.96
C GLY A 148 26.93 12.10 23.11
N GLU A 149 27.65 13.19 22.85
CA GLU A 149 28.10 14.11 23.92
C GLU A 149 27.03 15.09 24.41
N ALA A 150 25.96 15.31 23.64
CA ALA A 150 24.98 16.32 24.01
C ALA A 150 23.91 15.77 24.96
N PRO A 151 23.41 16.59 25.89
CA PRO A 151 22.48 16.14 26.92
C PRO A 151 21.09 15.76 26.37
N ASP A 152 20.67 16.38 25.26
CA ASP A 152 19.33 16.18 24.70
C ASP A 152 19.30 16.32 23.17
N ALA A 153 20.14 15.56 22.48
CA ALA A 153 20.10 15.46 21.02
C ALA A 153 18.89 14.62 20.57
N LYS A 154 18.18 15.06 19.53
CA LYS A 154 16.98 14.41 18.99
C LYS A 154 16.97 14.47 17.46
N PHE A 155 16.30 13.50 16.84
CA PHE A 155 15.92 13.64 15.43
C PHE A 155 14.79 14.65 15.30
N TRP A 156 14.90 15.52 14.30
CA TRP A 156 14.11 16.74 14.22
C TRP A 156 13.71 17.03 12.79
N VAL A 157 12.47 17.46 12.59
CA VAL A 157 11.97 17.98 11.31
C VAL A 157 11.21 19.26 11.54
N GLY A 158 11.04 20.06 10.50
CA GLY A 158 10.24 21.27 10.58
C GLY A 158 9.89 21.79 9.21
N ARG A 159 9.07 22.83 9.18
CA ARG A 159 8.75 23.55 7.95
C ARG A 159 9.92 24.45 7.54
N GLY A 160 10.08 24.63 6.23
CA GLY A 160 11.17 25.42 5.66
C GLY A 160 12.52 24.72 5.70
N ASP A 161 13.52 25.37 5.13
CA ASP A 161 14.82 24.73 4.84
C ASP A 161 15.75 24.65 6.05
N LYS A 162 15.48 25.41 7.11
CA LYS A 162 16.34 25.51 8.30
C LYS A 162 15.62 25.04 9.56
N PRO A 163 16.29 24.30 10.46
CA PRO A 163 15.76 23.94 11.76
C PRO A 163 15.44 25.15 12.63
N SER A 164 14.35 25.03 13.38
CA SER A 164 13.96 25.98 14.41
C SER A 164 13.53 25.25 15.69
N PRO A 165 13.45 25.97 16.83
CA PRO A 165 12.96 25.39 18.09
C PRO A 165 11.51 24.88 18.02
N GLN A 166 10.72 25.29 17.03
CA GLN A 166 9.32 24.89 16.83
C GLN A 166 9.18 23.65 15.92
N GLY A 167 10.27 22.91 15.68
CA GLY A 167 10.20 21.67 14.94
C GLY A 167 9.55 20.53 15.73
N ILE A 168 9.51 19.37 15.09
CA ILE A 168 8.81 18.18 15.52
C ILE A 168 9.85 17.08 15.74
N ARG A 169 9.74 16.41 16.89
CA ARG A 169 10.59 15.25 17.25
C ARG A 169 10.25 14.07 16.37
N ILE A 170 11.26 13.35 15.90
CA ILE A 170 11.09 12.05 15.27
C ILE A 170 11.58 10.97 16.24
N PRO A 171 10.79 9.92 16.48
CA PRO A 171 11.27 8.77 17.24
C PRO A 171 12.50 8.11 16.57
N ASP A 172 13.41 7.58 17.37
CA ASP A 172 14.56 6.81 16.90
C ASP A 172 14.13 5.48 16.21
N GLU A 173 15.10 4.68 15.78
CA GLU A 173 14.83 3.39 15.12
C GLU A 173 14.07 2.38 16.01
N ASN A 174 13.99 2.65 17.33
CA ASN A 174 13.30 1.84 18.32
C ASN A 174 11.96 2.47 18.75
N GLY A 175 11.54 3.56 18.10
CA GLY A 175 10.30 4.28 18.41
C GLY A 175 10.38 5.15 19.67
N LYS A 176 11.58 5.56 20.11
CA LYS A 176 11.78 6.40 21.31
C LYS A 176 12.14 7.84 20.95
N GLU A 177 11.55 8.80 21.66
CA GLU A 177 11.92 10.22 21.57
C GLU A 177 12.90 10.67 22.67
N ALA A 178 13.54 9.71 23.35
CA ALA A 178 14.57 9.97 24.35
C ALA A 178 15.84 10.57 23.70
N PRO A 179 16.74 11.19 24.49
CA PRO A 179 18.02 11.67 23.98
C PRO A 179 18.76 10.59 23.18
N LEU A 180 19.28 11.00 22.03
CA LEU A 180 20.02 10.13 21.13
C LEU A 180 21.30 9.64 21.80
N ARG A 181 21.49 8.32 21.77
CA ARG A 181 22.77 7.69 22.11
C ARG A 181 23.82 7.99 21.04
N LYS A 182 25.07 7.61 21.32
CA LYS A 182 26.14 7.56 20.31
C LYS A 182 25.79 6.63 19.14
N TYR A 183 26.10 7.07 17.92
CA TYR A 183 26.02 6.29 16.69
C TYR A 183 27.40 6.24 16.01
N ASP A 184 27.82 5.07 15.55
CA ASP A 184 29.02 4.88 14.75
C ASP A 184 28.63 4.21 13.43
N ARG A 185 28.60 5.00 12.35
CA ARG A 185 28.30 4.59 10.97
C ARG A 185 27.15 3.57 10.86
N LYS A 186 26.10 3.78 11.65
CA LYS A 186 24.94 2.89 11.70
C LYS A 186 23.94 3.31 10.64
N THR A 187 23.41 2.36 9.87
CA THR A 187 22.25 2.63 9.02
C THR A 187 20.98 2.56 9.85
N ILE A 188 20.18 3.63 9.82
CA ILE A 188 18.92 3.72 10.57
C ILE A 188 17.75 4.01 9.63
N VAL A 189 16.58 3.51 10.00
CA VAL A 189 15.31 3.78 9.32
C VAL A 189 14.43 4.51 10.31
N LEU A 190 13.96 5.69 9.93
CA LEU A 190 13.13 6.56 10.75
C LEU A 190 11.78 6.73 10.10
N THR A 191 10.73 6.69 10.92
CA THR A 191 9.36 6.89 10.48
C THR A 191 8.86 8.21 11.06
N LEU A 192 8.35 9.10 10.20
CA LEU A 192 7.74 10.35 10.63
C LEU A 192 6.53 10.08 11.54
N PRO A 193 6.35 10.86 12.61
CA PRO A 193 5.30 10.63 13.59
C PRO A 193 3.91 11.03 13.06
N GLY A 194 2.87 10.37 13.59
CA GLY A 194 1.48 10.66 13.25
C GLY A 194 1.19 10.56 11.75
N GLU A 195 0.52 11.59 11.23
CA GLU A 195 0.18 11.77 9.81
C GLU A 195 1.18 12.67 9.07
N LEU A 196 2.31 13.01 9.70
CA LEU A 196 3.31 13.88 9.09
C LEU A 196 3.94 13.18 7.88
N THR A 197 4.07 13.90 6.77
CA THR A 197 4.74 13.40 5.57
C THR A 197 5.96 14.24 5.21
N VAL A 198 6.81 13.69 4.36
CA VAL A 198 7.95 14.40 3.75
C VAL A 198 7.54 15.59 2.89
N PHE A 199 6.26 15.70 2.53
CA PHE A 199 5.70 16.84 1.81
C PHE A 199 5.38 18.03 2.73
N ASP A 200 5.18 17.76 4.03
CA ASP A 200 4.84 18.75 5.06
C ASP A 200 6.07 19.40 5.70
N VAL A 201 7.24 18.79 5.53
CA VAL A 201 8.51 19.21 6.13
C VAL A 201 9.49 19.70 5.07
N GLY A 202 10.39 20.61 5.44
CA GLY A 202 11.41 21.17 4.55
C GLY A 202 12.84 20.73 4.88
N HIS A 203 13.07 20.09 6.02
CA HIS A 203 14.38 19.59 6.41
C HIS A 203 14.27 18.41 7.38
N PHE A 204 15.34 17.64 7.47
CA PHE A 204 15.60 16.65 8.52
C PHE A 204 16.92 16.99 9.22
N ALA A 205 16.95 16.92 10.55
CA ALA A 205 18.05 17.40 11.36
C ALA A 205 18.31 16.56 12.60
N VAL A 206 19.52 16.75 13.15
CA VAL A 206 19.85 16.44 14.54
C VAL A 206 19.85 17.77 15.29
N TRP A 207 18.99 17.87 16.30
CA TRP A 207 18.77 19.09 17.07
C TRP A 207 18.98 18.82 18.55
N CYS A 208 19.70 19.69 19.24
CA CYS A 208 19.75 19.65 20.71
C CYS A 208 18.65 20.52 21.28
N GLU A 209 17.68 19.87 21.91
CA GLU A 209 16.49 20.55 22.44
C GLU A 209 16.81 21.38 23.69
N ALA A 210 17.62 20.84 24.61
CA ALA A 210 18.02 21.56 25.82
C ALA A 210 18.73 22.90 25.56
N PHE A 211 19.50 23.00 24.47
CA PHE A 211 20.26 24.21 24.11
C PHE A 211 19.71 24.92 22.88
N THR A 212 18.62 24.45 22.29
CA THR A 212 18.00 25.03 21.08
C THR A 212 18.98 25.27 19.94
N VAL A 213 19.86 24.29 19.68
CA VAL A 213 20.94 24.42 18.68
C VAL A 213 20.88 23.31 17.64
N ASN A 214 21.16 23.68 16.40
CA ASN A 214 21.26 22.78 15.26
C ASN A 214 22.63 22.09 15.25
N PHE A 215 22.65 20.76 15.32
CA PHE A 215 23.89 20.01 15.16
C PHE A 215 24.19 19.64 13.72
N GLY A 216 23.18 19.53 12.88
CA GLY A 216 23.35 19.24 11.46
C GLY A 216 21.99 18.99 10.84
N HIS A 217 21.80 19.45 9.60
CA HIS A 217 20.55 19.26 8.88
C HIS A 217 20.80 19.03 7.40
N VAL A 218 19.80 18.43 6.76
CA VAL A 218 19.67 18.31 5.32
C VAL A 218 18.33 18.91 4.90
N THR A 219 18.31 19.60 3.78
CA THR A 219 17.07 20.10 3.17
C THR A 219 16.34 18.97 2.45
N LEU A 220 15.01 19.04 2.46
CA LEU A 220 14.10 18.13 1.79
C LEU A 220 13.43 18.89 0.63
N PRO A 221 14.09 19.02 -0.53
CA PRO A 221 13.58 19.84 -1.62
C PRO A 221 12.34 19.19 -2.25
N ARG A 222 11.21 19.91 -2.24
CA ARG A 222 9.92 19.44 -2.79
C ARG A 222 10.03 18.90 -4.22
N ALA A 223 10.86 19.51 -5.06
CA ALA A 223 11.07 19.07 -6.43
C ALA A 223 11.65 17.65 -6.52
N ALA A 224 12.60 17.29 -5.66
CA ALA A 224 13.17 15.94 -5.63
C ALA A 224 12.21 14.91 -5.03
N LEU A 225 11.28 15.36 -4.17
CA LEU A 225 10.36 14.50 -3.45
C LEU A 225 8.99 14.38 -4.13
N ALA A 226 8.71 15.12 -5.20
CA ALA A 226 7.38 15.24 -5.80
C ALA A 226 6.75 13.90 -6.23
N ASN A 227 7.56 12.89 -6.53
CA ASN A 227 7.12 11.57 -6.98
C ASN A 227 7.61 10.44 -6.06
N VAL A 228 7.69 10.68 -4.73
CA VAL A 228 7.96 9.59 -3.78
C VAL A 228 6.71 8.75 -3.50
N PRO A 229 6.85 7.44 -3.23
CA PRO A 229 5.71 6.58 -2.96
C PRO A 229 4.89 7.01 -1.75
N PRO A 230 3.58 6.72 -1.71
CA PRO A 230 2.80 6.81 -0.47
C PRO A 230 3.34 5.81 0.57
N SER A 231 3.19 6.10 1.86
CA SER A 231 3.64 5.16 2.90
C SER A 231 2.69 3.97 3.04
N LEU A 232 3.25 2.79 3.30
CA LEU A 232 2.46 1.58 3.57
C LEU A 232 1.55 1.74 4.79
N LYS A 233 2.02 2.48 5.80
CA LYS A 233 1.26 2.81 7.00
C LYS A 233 0.01 3.63 6.68
N MET A 234 0.13 4.64 5.80
CA MET A 234 -1.02 5.44 5.33
C MET A 234 -2.02 4.59 4.55
N LEU A 235 -1.53 3.60 3.80
CA LEU A 235 -2.36 2.68 3.04
C LEU A 235 -3.00 1.57 3.90
N GLY A 236 -2.74 1.55 5.22
CA GLY A 236 -3.27 0.54 6.14
C GLY A 236 -2.71 -0.86 5.89
N VAL A 237 -1.60 -0.98 5.14
CA VAL A 237 -0.97 -2.27 4.85
C VAL A 237 0.20 -2.51 5.79
N SER A 238 0.12 -3.59 6.56
CA SER A 238 1.23 -4.02 7.41
C SER A 238 2.38 -4.56 6.54
N PRO A 239 3.66 -4.28 6.88
CA PRO A 239 4.79 -4.86 6.17
C PRO A 239 4.65 -6.39 6.10
N GLN A 240 4.67 -6.94 4.88
CA GLN A 240 4.60 -8.37 4.68
C GLN A 240 5.84 -9.01 5.32
N THR A 241 5.65 -9.77 6.39
CA THR A 241 6.73 -10.57 6.96
C THR A 241 6.92 -11.81 6.09
N ASN A 242 8.00 -11.85 5.32
CA ASN A 242 8.43 -13.06 4.64
C ASN A 242 8.85 -14.10 5.69
N LYS A 243 7.89 -14.89 6.18
CA LYS A 243 8.17 -16.07 7.01
C LYS A 243 8.57 -17.24 6.11
N ASN A 244 9.73 -17.13 5.49
CA ASN A 244 10.45 -18.31 4.99
C ASN A 244 11.78 -18.40 5.74
N ASN A 245 11.76 -19.13 6.84
CA ASN A 245 12.91 -19.88 7.32
C ASN A 245 12.38 -21.17 7.94
N THR A 246 12.45 -22.22 7.14
CA THR A 246 12.42 -23.62 7.54
C THR A 246 13.40 -23.85 8.68
N SER A 247 12.91 -24.00 9.91
CA SER A 247 13.70 -24.59 10.99
C SER A 247 13.65 -26.10 10.85
N GLU A 248 14.66 -26.64 10.17
CA GLU A 248 15.04 -28.04 10.37
C GLU A 248 15.37 -28.24 11.84
N ARG A 249 14.53 -29.04 12.49
CA ARG A 249 14.61 -29.37 13.90
C ARG A 249 15.73 -30.38 14.10
N PHE A 250 16.94 -29.89 14.36
CA PHE A 250 18.00 -30.69 14.95
C PHE A 250 17.56 -31.17 16.33
N THR A 251 17.32 -32.48 16.46
CA THR A 251 17.10 -33.15 17.74
C THR A 251 18.44 -33.35 18.44
N GLY A 252 18.72 -32.53 19.45
CA GLY A 252 19.79 -32.74 20.43
C GLY A 252 19.19 -32.93 21.81
N ALA A 253 19.30 -34.13 22.34
CA ALA A 253 18.98 -34.50 23.72
C ALA A 253 19.83 -33.73 24.72
N TRP A 254 19.27 -33.34 25.87
CA TRP A 254 19.83 -33.40 27.24
C TRP A 254 18.69 -33.16 28.23
N GLY A 255 18.76 -33.83 29.39
CA GLY A 255 17.62 -34.19 30.23
C GLY A 255 17.31 -33.29 31.43
N ASN A 256 16.21 -33.69 32.07
CA ASN A 256 15.75 -33.50 33.46
C ASN A 256 15.39 -32.09 33.93
N SER A 257 14.10 -31.88 34.26
CA SER A 257 13.59 -32.11 35.62
C SER A 257 12.08 -31.83 35.70
N GLU A 258 11.33 -32.75 36.32
CA GLU A 258 9.91 -32.65 36.67
C GLU A 258 9.61 -31.48 37.61
N VAL A 259 8.51 -30.75 37.34
CA VAL A 259 7.55 -30.32 38.36
C VAL A 259 6.15 -30.33 37.74
N ALA A 260 5.26 -31.13 38.31
CA ALA A 260 3.86 -31.24 37.93
C ALA A 260 3.05 -30.04 38.46
N SER A 261 2.15 -29.50 37.63
CA SER A 261 0.97 -28.78 38.12
C SER A 261 -0.18 -28.92 37.13
N SER A 262 -1.33 -29.30 37.68
CA SER A 262 -2.51 -29.76 36.98
C SER A 262 -3.34 -28.58 36.45
N SER A 263 -3.88 -28.70 35.24
CA SER A 263 -5.18 -28.13 34.88
C SER A 263 -5.64 -28.67 33.52
N LYS A 264 -6.69 -29.48 33.55
CA LYS A 264 -7.38 -30.03 32.36
C LYS A 264 -8.22 -28.93 31.69
N PRO A 265 -8.30 -28.87 30.35
CA PRO A 265 -9.43 -28.30 29.64
C PRO A 265 -10.40 -29.39 29.14
N ILE A 266 -11.67 -29.01 29.12
CA ILE A 266 -12.90 -29.79 28.94
C ILE A 266 -13.15 -30.10 27.45
N GLU A 267 -13.44 -31.37 27.13
CA GLU A 267 -14.00 -31.82 25.83
C GLU A 267 -15.48 -31.43 25.71
N CYS A 268 -15.88 -30.91 24.54
CA CYS A 268 -17.29 -30.72 24.20
C CYS A 268 -17.72 -31.80 23.20
N VAL A 269 -18.67 -32.62 23.64
CA VAL A 269 -19.21 -33.83 22.99
C VAL A 269 -20.17 -33.49 21.86
N ARG A 270 -20.06 -34.24 20.74
CA ARG A 270 -21.08 -34.33 19.67
C ARG A 270 -22.35 -34.97 20.21
N GLN A 271 -23.49 -34.31 20.05
CA GLN A 271 -24.81 -34.97 20.09
C GLN A 271 -25.34 -35.14 18.68
N HIS A 272 -25.59 -36.40 18.31
CA HIS A 272 -26.52 -36.80 17.25
C HIS A 272 -27.81 -37.25 17.92
N GLN A 273 -28.93 -36.66 17.50
CA GLN A 273 -30.21 -37.32 17.25
C GLN A 273 -30.82 -36.67 16.03
#